data_AF-A0A6P1CJ47-F1
#
_entry.id   AF-A0A6P1CJ47-F1
#
_cell.length_a   1.000
_cell.length_b   1.000
_cell.length_c   1.000
_cell.angle_alpha   90.00
_cell.angle_beta   90.00
_cell.angle_gamma   90.00
#
_symmetry.space_group_name_H-M   'P 1'
#
loop_
_entity.id
_entity.type
_entity.pdbx_description
1 polymer ?
#
loop_
_entity_poly.entity_id
_entity_poly.type
_entity_poly.pdbx_seq_one_letter_code
_entity_poly.pdbx_strand_id
1 'polypeptide(L)'
;MDGTAAPNAADLSAYKTYAASSSAAATSSRKAAAQAKAIADNCGQFPVITGVGVSKYNEFVDAHDSNAPDYDAKRDTAANTLEDAANKVEAGVNAAKDDLPADLKTKLTEYVNAARALAQATRGMHYTAPVGPLNDASRRVNDARNAVRDDCSAR
;
A
#
# COMPACT_ATOMS: atom_id res chain seq x y z
N MET A 1 -39.00 -58.34 -2.66
CA MET A 1 -37.55 -58.18 -2.46
C MET A 1 -37.35 -56.68 -2.36
N ASP A 2 -37.37 -56.12 -1.15
CA ASP A 2 -37.16 -54.68 -0.97
C ASP A 2 -36.17 -54.49 0.18
N GLY A 3 -34.89 -54.43 -0.16
CA GLY A 3 -33.84 -54.00 0.74
C GLY A 3 -33.46 -52.57 0.40
N THR A 4 -33.95 -51.61 1.17
CA THR A 4 -33.39 -50.25 1.16
C THR A 4 -32.00 -50.29 1.79
N ALA A 5 -30.97 -50.21 0.97
CA ALA A 5 -29.59 -50.03 1.44
C ALA A 5 -29.47 -48.68 2.15
N ALA A 6 -29.55 -48.70 3.49
CA ALA A 6 -29.21 -47.53 4.29
C ALA A 6 -27.69 -47.32 4.26
N PRO A 7 -27.20 -46.09 4.04
CA PRO A 7 -25.77 -45.84 4.02
C PRO A 7 -25.13 -46.21 5.36
N ASN A 8 -24.05 -46.99 5.28
CA ASN A 8 -23.17 -47.32 6.38
C ASN A 8 -22.74 -46.03 7.13
N ALA A 9 -22.90 -46.00 8.45
CA ALA A 9 -22.58 -44.84 9.29
C ALA A 9 -21.09 -44.44 9.23
N ALA A 10 -20.18 -45.39 9.00
CA ALA A 10 -18.76 -45.14 8.78
C ALA A 10 -18.50 -44.47 7.42
N ASP A 11 -19.21 -44.86 6.35
CA ASP A 11 -19.08 -44.22 5.03
C ASP A 11 -19.61 -42.78 5.04
N LEU A 12 -20.71 -42.53 5.78
CA LEU A 12 -21.22 -41.18 6.01
C LEU A 12 -20.23 -40.29 6.79
N SER A 13 -19.57 -40.85 7.80
CA SER A 13 -18.56 -40.13 8.59
C SER A 13 -17.30 -39.81 7.76
N ALA A 14 -16.83 -40.78 6.98
CA ALA A 14 -15.70 -40.62 6.08
C ALA A 14 -15.99 -39.55 4.99
N TYR A 15 -17.20 -39.58 4.40
CA TYR A 15 -17.60 -38.60 3.41
C TYR A 15 -17.70 -37.18 3.98
N LYS A 16 -18.28 -37.01 5.18
CA LYS A 16 -18.33 -35.70 5.86
C LYS A 16 -16.94 -35.15 6.16
N THR A 17 -16.03 -36.01 6.62
CA THR A 17 -14.63 -35.63 6.90
C THR A 17 -13.90 -35.24 5.61
N TYR A 18 -14.05 -36.03 4.54
CA TYR A 18 -13.45 -35.73 3.25
C TYR A 18 -13.99 -34.42 2.65
N ALA A 19 -15.32 -34.23 2.69
CA ALA A 19 -15.95 -33.01 2.21
C ALA A 19 -15.52 -31.78 3.01
N ALA A 20 -15.40 -31.89 4.34
CA ALA A 20 -14.88 -30.84 5.19
C ALA A 20 -13.41 -30.50 4.86
N SER A 21 -12.56 -31.51 4.71
CA SER A 21 -11.15 -31.34 4.33
C SER A 21 -10.99 -30.73 2.93
N SER A 22 -11.79 -31.18 1.95
CA SER A 22 -11.79 -30.64 0.58
C SER A 22 -12.27 -29.19 0.55
N SER A 23 -13.34 -28.86 1.28
CA SER A 23 -13.86 -27.51 1.42
C SER A 23 -12.86 -26.57 2.12
N ALA A 24 -12.20 -27.05 3.18
CA ALA A 24 -11.15 -26.31 3.87
C ALA A 24 -9.94 -26.07 2.95
N ALA A 25 -9.50 -27.07 2.18
CA ALA A 25 -8.42 -26.93 1.22
C ALA A 25 -8.77 -25.92 0.11
N ALA A 26 -9.96 -26.02 -0.49
CA ALA A 26 -10.41 -25.08 -1.53
C ALA A 26 -10.52 -23.65 -1.00
N THR A 27 -11.02 -23.47 0.22
CA THR A 27 -11.10 -22.15 0.88
C THR A 27 -9.70 -21.60 1.16
N SER A 28 -8.78 -22.44 1.64
CA SER A 28 -7.38 -22.08 1.85
C SER A 28 -6.71 -21.62 0.56
N SER A 29 -6.89 -22.36 -0.55
CA SER A 29 -6.35 -22.00 -1.86
C SER A 29 -6.90 -20.66 -2.37
N ARG A 30 -8.19 -20.39 -2.20
CA ARG A 30 -8.79 -19.10 -2.60
C ARG A 30 -8.22 -17.94 -1.80
N LYS A 31 -8.06 -18.11 -0.48
CA LYS A 31 -7.47 -17.09 0.40
C LYS A 31 -6.01 -16.80 0.03
N ALA A 32 -5.22 -17.84 -0.24
CA ALA A 32 -3.83 -17.68 -0.67
C ALA A 32 -3.75 -16.92 -2.02
N ALA A 33 -4.62 -17.25 -2.97
CA ALA A 33 -4.67 -16.55 -4.26
C ALA A 33 -5.10 -15.07 -4.11
N ALA A 34 -6.08 -14.78 -3.26
CA ALA A 34 -6.51 -13.41 -2.96
C ALA A 34 -5.37 -12.59 -2.33
N GLN A 35 -4.66 -13.16 -1.36
CA GLN A 35 -3.49 -12.54 -0.76
C GLN A 35 -2.37 -12.28 -1.76
N ALA A 36 -2.02 -13.27 -2.59
CA ALA A 36 -0.98 -13.10 -3.61
C ALA A 36 -1.34 -11.98 -4.60
N LYS A 37 -2.61 -11.92 -5.02
CA LYS A 37 -3.11 -10.83 -5.87
C LYS A 37 -3.03 -9.48 -5.16
N ALA A 38 -3.46 -9.39 -3.90
CA ALA A 38 -3.42 -8.16 -3.12
C ALA A 38 -2.00 -7.61 -2.96
N ILE A 39 -1.02 -8.50 -2.70
CA ILE A 39 0.40 -8.15 -2.63
C ILE A 39 0.87 -7.65 -4.00
N ALA A 40 0.62 -8.40 -5.08
CA ALA A 40 1.06 -8.05 -6.42
C ALA A 40 0.51 -6.70 -6.90
N ASP A 41 -0.79 -6.45 -6.70
CA ASP A 41 -1.44 -5.21 -7.10
C ASP A 41 -0.86 -4.00 -6.34
N ASN A 42 -0.70 -4.11 -5.02
CA ASN A 42 -0.17 -3.01 -4.20
C ASN A 42 1.33 -2.78 -4.46
N CYS A 43 2.14 -3.84 -4.43
CA CYS A 43 3.59 -3.74 -4.65
C CYS A 43 3.95 -3.33 -6.08
N GLY A 44 3.17 -3.75 -7.08
CA GLY A 44 3.40 -3.39 -8.48
C GLY A 44 3.09 -1.93 -8.79
N GLN A 45 2.01 -1.38 -8.21
CA GLN A 45 1.60 0.02 -8.44
C GLN A 45 2.39 1.02 -7.58
N PHE A 46 2.86 0.60 -6.39
CA PHE A 46 3.54 1.47 -5.44
C PHE A 46 4.71 2.28 -6.03
N PRO A 47 5.72 1.69 -6.70
CA PRO A 47 6.84 2.47 -7.24
C PRO A 47 6.40 3.46 -8.34
N VAL A 48 5.37 3.13 -9.11
CA VAL A 48 4.83 4.04 -10.15
C VAL A 48 4.16 5.25 -9.51
N ILE A 49 3.27 5.01 -8.54
CA ILE A 49 2.53 6.06 -7.83
C ILE A 49 3.49 6.99 -7.08
N THR A 50 4.42 6.39 -6.32
CA THR A 50 5.33 7.15 -5.45
C THR A 50 6.45 7.85 -6.24
N GLY A 51 6.87 7.31 -7.39
CA GLY A 51 7.89 7.91 -8.25
C GLY A 51 7.50 9.28 -8.81
N VAL A 52 6.22 9.47 -9.17
CA VAL A 52 5.70 10.76 -9.64
C VAL A 52 5.80 11.81 -8.53
N GLY A 53 5.45 11.45 -7.29
CA GLY A 53 5.56 12.34 -6.14
C GLY A 53 6.98 12.80 -5.87
N VAL A 54 7.96 11.89 -5.98
CA VAL A 54 9.40 12.22 -5.83
C VAL A 54 9.86 13.18 -6.91
N SER A 55 9.47 12.95 -8.17
CA SER A 55 9.83 13.85 -9.27
C SER A 55 9.32 15.26 -9.03
N LYS A 56 8.03 15.41 -8.65
CA LYS A 56 7.44 16.72 -8.41
C LYS A 56 7.98 17.41 -7.17
N TYR A 57 8.30 16.64 -6.13
CA TYR A 57 8.98 17.17 -4.96
C TYR A 57 10.38 17.73 -5.30
N ASN A 58 11.16 17.01 -6.10
CA ASN A 58 12.48 17.49 -6.53
C ASN A 58 12.37 18.75 -7.40
N GLU A 59 11.41 18.82 -8.32
CA GLU A 59 11.15 20.04 -9.11
C GLU A 59 10.85 21.26 -8.22
N PHE A 60 10.12 21.05 -7.11
CA PHE A 60 9.88 22.08 -6.10
C PHE A 60 11.16 22.50 -5.37
N VAL A 61 11.98 21.55 -4.93
CA VAL A 61 13.27 21.84 -4.26
C VAL A 61 14.19 22.63 -5.19
N ASP A 62 14.29 22.23 -6.46
CA ASP A 62 15.11 22.95 -7.46
C ASP A 62 14.60 24.40 -7.66
N ALA A 63 13.27 24.60 -7.65
CA ALA A 63 12.67 25.92 -7.77
C ALA A 63 12.88 26.79 -6.52
N HIS A 64 12.90 26.17 -5.33
CA HIS A 64 13.26 26.85 -4.09
C HIS A 64 14.71 27.35 -4.15
N ASP A 65 15.64 26.46 -4.51
CA ASP A 65 17.07 26.75 -4.47
C ASP A 65 17.50 27.77 -5.54
N SER A 66 16.81 27.81 -6.68
CA SER A 66 17.07 28.77 -7.77
C SER A 66 16.30 30.09 -7.66
N ASN A 67 15.47 30.28 -6.61
CA ASN A 67 14.53 31.40 -6.51
C ASN A 67 13.66 31.56 -7.77
N ALA A 68 13.17 30.43 -8.29
CA ALA A 68 12.44 30.42 -9.55
C ALA A 68 11.10 31.17 -9.44
N PRO A 69 10.67 31.90 -10.48
CA PRO A 69 9.41 32.65 -10.47
C PRO A 69 8.17 31.75 -10.40
N ASP A 70 8.32 30.46 -10.71
CA ASP A 70 7.25 29.45 -10.64
C ASP A 70 7.30 28.61 -9.35
N TYR A 71 8.06 29.05 -8.34
CA TYR A 71 8.21 28.37 -7.06
C TYR A 71 6.88 28.00 -6.40
N ASP A 72 5.95 28.96 -6.27
CA ASP A 72 4.66 28.71 -5.61
C ASP A 72 3.84 27.66 -6.37
N ALA A 73 3.82 27.72 -7.70
CA ALA A 73 3.12 26.75 -8.54
C ALA A 73 3.72 25.35 -8.40
N LYS A 74 5.05 25.24 -8.34
CA LYS A 74 5.75 23.96 -8.15
C LYS A 74 5.59 23.41 -6.74
N ARG A 75 5.61 24.25 -5.71
CA ARG A 75 5.29 23.87 -4.32
C ARG A 75 3.90 23.24 -4.24
N ASP A 76 2.90 23.91 -4.79
CA ASP A 76 1.52 23.45 -4.73
C ASP A 76 1.32 22.18 -5.55
N THR A 77 1.95 22.09 -6.73
CA THR A 77 1.97 20.89 -7.56
C THR A 77 2.61 19.71 -6.83
N ALA A 78 3.76 19.91 -6.19
CA ALA A 78 4.45 18.88 -5.41
C ALA A 78 3.58 18.39 -4.26
N ALA A 79 3.02 19.29 -3.46
CA ALA A 79 2.16 18.95 -2.34
C ALA A 79 0.91 18.18 -2.77
N ASN A 80 0.23 18.61 -3.84
CA ASN A 80 -0.94 17.92 -4.35
C ASN A 80 -0.59 16.53 -4.92
N THR A 81 0.54 16.42 -5.60
CA THR A 81 1.01 15.12 -6.14
C THR A 81 1.35 14.13 -5.01
N LEU A 82 1.96 14.60 -3.92
CA LEU A 82 2.24 13.79 -2.73
C LEU A 82 0.95 13.33 -2.04
N GLU A 83 -0.04 14.21 -1.91
CA GLU A 83 -1.36 13.90 -1.37
C GLU A 83 -2.08 12.86 -2.25
N ASP A 84 -2.07 13.04 -3.57
CA ASP A 84 -2.68 12.11 -4.52
C ASP A 84 -2.00 10.74 -4.49
N ALA A 85 -0.67 10.70 -4.35
CA ALA A 85 0.07 9.46 -4.17
C ALA A 85 -0.37 8.73 -2.88
N ALA A 86 -0.49 9.47 -1.77
CA ALA A 86 -0.98 8.93 -0.51
C ALA A 86 -2.40 8.37 -0.65
N ASN A 87 -3.31 9.10 -1.29
CA ASN A 87 -4.69 8.68 -1.51
C ASN A 87 -4.79 7.42 -2.37
N LYS A 88 -3.96 7.30 -3.42
CA LYS A 88 -3.92 6.09 -4.27
C LYS A 88 -3.38 4.87 -3.52
N VAL A 89 -2.35 5.04 -2.69
CA VAL A 89 -1.83 3.95 -1.86
C VAL A 89 -2.86 3.52 -0.80
N GLU A 90 -3.50 4.49 -0.14
CA GLU A 90 -4.57 4.21 0.83
C GLU A 90 -5.75 3.49 0.17
N ALA A 91 -6.15 3.89 -1.04
CA ALA A 91 -7.19 3.21 -1.80
C ALA A 91 -6.80 1.75 -2.13
N GLY A 92 -5.54 1.49 -2.49
CA GLY A 92 -5.04 0.13 -2.73
C GLY A 92 -5.08 -0.75 -1.47
N VAL A 93 -4.68 -0.18 -0.33
CA VAL A 93 -4.76 -0.86 0.98
C VAL A 93 -6.21 -1.18 1.34
N ASN A 94 -7.12 -0.22 1.17
CA ASN A 94 -8.53 -0.39 1.47
C ASN A 94 -9.22 -1.40 0.55
N ALA A 95 -8.84 -1.42 -0.74
CA ALA A 95 -9.35 -2.39 -1.70
C ALA A 95 -8.94 -3.83 -1.34
N ALA A 96 -7.73 -4.02 -0.83
CA ALA A 96 -7.21 -5.33 -0.43
C ALA A 96 -7.70 -5.81 0.94
N LYS A 97 -8.27 -4.94 1.79
CA LYS A 97 -8.89 -5.28 3.08
C LYS A 97 -8.01 -6.14 4.00
N ASP A 98 -8.37 -7.43 4.13
CA ASP A 98 -7.75 -8.44 5.00
C ASP A 98 -6.86 -9.42 4.21
N ASP A 99 -6.78 -9.26 2.88
CA ASP A 99 -5.95 -10.09 2.02
C ASP A 99 -4.47 -9.64 2.07
N LEU A 100 -4.21 -8.38 2.45
CA LEU A 100 -2.85 -7.90 2.68
C LEU A 100 -2.26 -8.48 3.99
N PRO A 101 -0.99 -8.93 3.97
CA PRO A 101 -0.25 -9.19 5.20
C PRO A 101 -0.26 -7.96 6.12
N ALA A 102 -0.51 -8.16 7.42
CA ALA A 102 -0.66 -7.07 8.38
C ALA A 102 0.57 -6.14 8.45
N ASP A 103 1.75 -6.71 8.29
CA ASP A 103 3.02 -5.97 8.28
C ASP A 103 3.14 -5.06 7.04
N LEU A 104 2.84 -5.58 5.84
CA LEU A 104 2.81 -4.78 4.61
C LEU A 104 1.75 -3.67 4.67
N LYS A 105 0.57 -3.98 5.21
CA LYS A 105 -0.50 -2.99 5.44
C LYS A 105 -0.04 -1.85 6.36
N THR A 106 0.69 -2.18 7.43
CA THR A 106 1.26 -1.21 8.37
C THR A 106 2.28 -0.30 7.67
N LYS A 107 3.20 -0.87 6.90
CA LYS A 107 4.21 -0.11 6.13
C LYS A 107 3.59 0.81 5.08
N LEU A 108 2.59 0.32 4.33
CA LEU A 108 1.84 1.14 3.37
C LEU A 108 1.12 2.29 4.06
N THR A 109 0.51 2.04 5.22
CA THR A 109 -0.17 3.07 6.01
C THR A 109 0.82 4.12 6.54
N GLU A 110 2.02 3.70 6.98
CA GLU A 110 3.06 4.63 7.39
C GLU A 110 3.55 5.49 6.23
N TYR A 111 3.70 4.93 5.02
CA TYR A 111 3.98 5.72 3.83
C TYR A 111 2.90 6.77 3.57
N VAL A 112 1.61 6.40 3.65
CA VAL A 112 0.49 7.35 3.47
C VAL A 112 0.59 8.52 4.45
N ASN A 113 0.81 8.22 5.74
CA ASN A 113 0.95 9.25 6.77
C ASN A 113 2.18 10.14 6.54
N ALA A 114 3.31 9.56 6.16
CA ALA A 114 4.54 10.29 5.89
C ALA A 114 4.42 11.18 4.64
N ALA A 115 3.77 10.69 3.57
CA ALA A 115 3.52 11.46 2.36
C ALA A 115 2.60 12.66 2.62
N ARG A 116 1.53 12.46 3.41
CA ARG A 116 0.65 13.56 3.86
C ARG A 116 1.38 14.59 4.71
N ALA A 117 2.24 14.13 5.63
CA ALA A 117 3.07 15.02 6.44
C ALA A 117 4.04 15.85 5.58
N LEU A 118 4.66 15.23 4.56
CA LEU A 118 5.50 15.95 3.61
C LEU A 118 4.68 16.95 2.79
N ALA A 119 3.52 16.57 2.27
CA ALA A 119 2.64 17.47 1.53
C ALA A 119 2.26 18.71 2.36
N GLN A 120 1.94 18.54 3.64
CA GLN A 120 1.68 19.63 4.57
C GLN A 120 2.91 20.53 4.79
N ALA A 121 4.08 19.93 5.03
CA ALA A 121 5.33 20.67 5.19
C ALA A 121 5.68 21.45 3.92
N THR A 122 5.52 20.85 2.73
CA THR A 122 5.71 21.49 1.44
C THR A 122 4.78 22.69 1.26
N ARG A 123 3.49 22.58 1.59
CA ARG A 123 2.55 23.72 1.52
C ARG A 123 2.95 24.88 2.44
N GLY A 124 3.55 24.58 3.59
CA GLY A 124 4.04 25.58 4.54
C GLY A 124 5.32 26.30 4.10
N MET A 125 5.97 25.85 3.02
CA MET A 125 7.24 26.43 2.59
C MET A 125 7.07 27.77 1.85
N HIS A 126 7.91 28.71 2.26
CA HIS A 126 8.25 29.96 1.58
C HIS A 126 9.75 30.19 1.74
N TYR A 127 10.34 31.15 1.01
CA TYR A 127 11.81 31.36 1.01
C TYR A 127 12.45 31.68 2.37
N THR A 128 11.64 32.07 3.36
CA THR A 128 12.08 32.35 4.74
C THR A 128 11.63 31.29 5.74
N ALA A 129 10.95 30.24 5.29
CA ALA A 129 10.50 29.16 6.14
C ALA A 129 11.70 28.31 6.60
N PRO A 130 11.72 27.82 7.85
CA PRO A 130 12.75 26.88 8.28
C PRO A 130 12.62 25.57 7.50
N VAL A 131 13.72 25.11 6.89
CA VAL A 131 13.76 23.85 6.12
C VAL A 131 13.78 22.59 6.99
N GLY A 132 13.98 22.73 8.30
CA GLY A 132 14.05 21.59 9.24
C GLY A 132 12.84 20.65 9.17
N PRO A 133 11.60 21.16 9.38
CA PRO A 133 10.39 20.36 9.26
C PRO A 133 10.21 19.67 7.89
N LEU A 134 10.58 20.37 6.81
CA LEU A 134 10.54 19.81 5.46
C LEU A 134 11.52 18.65 5.30
N ASN A 135 12.76 18.82 5.77
CA ASN A 135 13.81 17.81 5.71
C ASN A 135 13.47 16.57 6.53
N ASP A 136 12.88 16.75 7.71
CA ASP A 136 12.46 15.63 8.55
C ASP A 136 11.29 14.86 7.93
N ALA A 137 10.31 15.56 7.38
CA ALA A 137 9.22 14.94 6.63
C ALA A 137 9.72 14.20 5.37
N SER A 138 10.68 14.79 4.65
CA SER A 138 11.31 14.20 3.47
C SER A 138 12.08 12.92 3.82
N ARG A 139 12.83 12.93 4.93
CA ARG A 139 13.49 11.73 5.44
C ARG A 139 12.48 10.64 5.78
N ARG A 140 11.43 10.98 6.55
CA ARG A 140 10.38 10.04 6.96
C ARG A 140 9.69 9.38 5.77
N VAL A 141 9.30 10.13 4.74
CA VAL A 141 8.63 9.53 3.57
C VAL A 141 9.58 8.64 2.77
N ASN A 142 10.86 8.98 2.68
CA ASN A 142 11.85 8.15 2.01
C ASN A 142 12.10 6.84 2.76
N ASP A 143 12.20 6.89 4.10
CA ASP A 143 12.35 5.71 4.94
C ASP A 143 11.12 4.80 4.82
N ALA A 144 9.90 5.36 4.89
CA ALA A 144 8.67 4.60 4.72
C ALA A 144 8.55 3.98 3.31
N ARG A 145 8.93 4.72 2.27
CA ARG A 145 8.96 4.21 0.88
C ARG A 145 9.93 3.03 0.74
N ASN A 146 11.12 3.15 1.32
CA ASN A 146 12.12 2.07 1.29
C ASN A 146 11.63 0.85 2.07
N ALA A 147 11.03 1.03 3.24
CA ALA A 147 10.48 -0.07 4.03
C ALA A 147 9.40 -0.86 3.26
N VAL A 148 8.51 -0.18 2.52
CA VAL A 148 7.53 -0.85 1.64
C VAL A 148 8.23 -1.57 0.50
N ARG A 149 9.19 -0.92 -0.17
CA ARG A 149 9.93 -1.53 -1.29
C ARG A 149 10.66 -2.80 -0.87
N ASP A 150 11.34 -2.75 0.25
CA ASP A 150 12.12 -3.86 0.78
C ASP A 150 11.18 -5.02 1.15
N ASP A 151 10.04 -4.73 1.80
CA ASP A 151 9.02 -5.74 2.11
C ASP A 151 8.40 -6.37 0.85
N CYS A 152 8.12 -5.55 -0.17
CA CYS A 152 7.61 -6.03 -1.46
C CYS A 152 8.65 -6.89 -2.20
N SER A 153 9.93 -6.57 -2.11
CA SER A 153 11.01 -7.33 -2.77
C SER A 153 11.29 -8.69 -2.13
N ALA A 154 10.94 -8.84 -0.85
CA ALA A 154 11.13 -10.07 -0.09
C ALA A 154 9.99 -11.09 -0.27
N ARG A 155 8.96 -10.75 -1.07
CA ARG A 155 7.72 -11.52 -1.24
C ARG A 155 7.58 -12.12 -2.63
#